data_AF-A0A9P9TUV0-F1
#
_entry.id   AF-A0A9P9TUV0-F1
#
_cell.length_a   1.000
_cell.length_b   1.000
_cell.length_c   1.000
_cell.angle_alpha   90.00
_cell.angle_beta   90.00
_cell.angle_gamma   90.00
#
_symmetry.space_group_name_H-M   'P 1'
#
loop_
_entity.id
_entity.type
_entity.pdbx_description
1 polymer ?
#
loop_
_entity_poly.entity_id
_entity_poly.type
_entity_poly.pdbx_seq_one_letter_code
_entity_poly.pdbx_strand_id
1 'polypeptide(L)'
;MSSSTPTILDLKTSFLRSQILALSQPLRPSATFTASNTSDEENALRQKAIDDALIKLNNQLKQHNKLSYGPQVQRHVAEQVDKLYWNAGERGLRLLGAQDQWADRDSDYRDESVIEQLPEEWSENASTTSPEQAAKFTELSQKLTALNEQRRLAKARLERYKQFKEMVGCLGEDAGVQDNLVTRNGEVEVELEKMRRLMMRVERGIEAVDGKVSGDDMDVDIEGEDEDEGKILALLSGDV
;
A
#
# COMPACT_ATOMS: atom_id res chain seq x y z
N MET A 1 13.59 -33.07 32.65
CA MET A 1 12.19 -32.67 32.46
C MET A 1 12.22 -31.31 31.79
N SER A 2 11.97 -31.25 30.48
CA SER A 2 12.13 -30.04 29.67
C SER A 2 11.21 -28.92 30.17
N SER A 3 11.78 -27.88 30.77
CA SER A 3 11.07 -26.64 31.09
C SER A 3 10.84 -25.86 29.79
N SER A 4 9.85 -26.27 29.01
CA SER A 4 9.34 -25.42 27.92
C SER A 4 8.83 -24.13 28.53
N THR A 5 9.17 -23.00 27.93
CA THR A 5 8.62 -21.70 28.31
C THR A 5 7.09 -21.76 28.24
N PRO A 6 6.35 -21.33 29.28
CA PRO A 6 4.91 -21.41 29.28
C PRO A 6 4.34 -20.51 28.18
N THR A 7 3.38 -21.01 27.41
CA THR A 7 2.70 -20.19 26.40
C THR A 7 1.82 -19.14 27.08
N ILE A 8 1.47 -18.07 26.36
CA ILE A 8 0.54 -17.03 26.86
C ILE A 8 -0.80 -17.67 27.26
N LEU A 9 -1.24 -18.70 26.53
CA LEU A 9 -2.43 -19.47 26.87
C LEU A 9 -2.27 -20.24 28.19
N ASP A 10 -1.10 -20.85 28.42
CA ASP A 10 -0.81 -21.55 29.69
C ASP A 10 -0.79 -20.57 30.88
N LEU A 11 -0.29 -19.34 30.68
CA LEU A 11 -0.34 -18.29 31.69
C LEU A 11 -1.78 -17.86 31.99
N LYS A 12 -2.59 -17.61 30.95
CA LYS A 12 -4.01 -17.24 31.13
C LYS A 12 -4.80 -18.33 31.82
N THR A 13 -4.60 -19.60 31.44
CA THR A 13 -5.28 -20.73 32.09
C THR A 13 -4.81 -20.95 33.52
N SER A 14 -3.52 -20.79 33.82
CA SER A 14 -3.01 -20.90 35.19
C SER A 14 -3.53 -19.78 36.10
N PHE A 15 -3.66 -18.56 35.57
CA PHE A 15 -4.32 -17.46 36.27
C PHE A 15 -5.79 -17.76 36.55
N LEU A 16 -6.57 -18.22 35.56
CA LEU A 16 -7.98 -18.58 35.79
C LEU A 16 -8.10 -19.66 36.86
N ARG A 17 -7.23 -20.67 36.84
CA ARG A 17 -7.19 -21.72 37.88
C ARG A 17 -6.93 -21.17 39.27
N SER A 18 -5.96 -20.27 39.42
CA SER A 18 -5.63 -19.69 40.73
C SER A 18 -6.78 -18.85 41.27
N GLN A 19 -7.42 -18.04 40.42
CA GLN A 19 -8.57 -17.23 40.81
C GLN A 19 -9.79 -18.08 41.16
N ILE A 20 -10.08 -19.11 40.36
CA ILE A 20 -11.20 -20.03 40.65
C ILE A 20 -10.96 -20.73 41.98
N LEU A 21 -9.74 -21.17 42.27
CA LEU A 21 -9.40 -21.81 43.54
C LEU A 21 -9.54 -20.84 44.73
N ALA A 22 -9.12 -19.58 44.57
CA ALA A 22 -9.27 -18.56 45.60
C ALA A 22 -10.75 -18.26 45.90
N LEU A 23 -11.60 -18.20 44.86
CA LEU A 23 -13.03 -17.94 45.00
C LEU A 23 -13.83 -19.18 45.42
N SER A 24 -13.34 -20.39 45.17
CA SER A 24 -14.00 -21.65 45.51
C SER A 24 -13.65 -22.17 46.91
N GLN A 25 -13.12 -21.32 47.78
CA GLN A 25 -12.81 -21.71 49.15
C GLN A 25 -14.09 -22.11 49.90
N PRO A 26 -14.01 -23.13 50.79
CA PRO A 26 -15.18 -23.57 51.54
C PRO A 26 -15.68 -22.45 52.44
N LEU A 27 -16.99 -22.25 52.43
CA LEU A 27 -17.65 -21.24 53.25
C LEU A 27 -17.50 -21.62 54.72
N ARG A 28 -17.17 -20.60 55.52
CA ARG A 28 -17.13 -20.66 56.98
C ARG A 28 -18.18 -19.72 57.55
N PRO A 29 -18.78 -20.04 58.71
CA PRO A 29 -19.69 -19.14 59.38
C PRO A 29 -18.97 -17.83 59.70
N SER A 30 -19.63 -16.69 59.48
CA SER A 30 -19.06 -15.39 59.81
C SER A 30 -18.94 -15.24 61.33
N ALA A 31 -17.94 -14.48 61.78
CA ALA A 31 -17.76 -14.22 63.21
C ALA A 31 -18.99 -13.53 63.84
N THR A 32 -19.69 -12.70 63.06
CA THR A 32 -20.94 -12.06 63.47
C THR A 32 -22.07 -13.07 63.68
N PHE A 33 -22.22 -14.04 62.78
CA PHE A 33 -23.23 -15.09 62.92
C PHE A 33 -22.96 -15.96 64.14
N THR A 34 -21.70 -16.34 64.36
CA THR A 34 -21.32 -17.13 65.54
C THR A 34 -21.62 -16.38 66.83
N ALA A 35 -21.29 -15.08 66.91
CA ALA A 35 -21.57 -14.26 68.08
C ALA A 35 -23.07 -14.13 68.37
N SER A 36 -23.89 -13.87 67.34
CA SER A 36 -25.35 -13.79 67.49
C SER A 36 -25.97 -15.12 67.90
N ASN A 37 -25.50 -16.23 67.33
CA ASN A 37 -26.00 -17.57 67.67
C ASN A 37 -25.63 -18.00 69.11
N THR A 38 -24.53 -17.46 69.67
CA THR A 38 -24.16 -17.69 71.08
C THR A 38 -24.89 -16.79 72.07
N SER A 39 -25.38 -15.61 71.64
CA SER A 39 -26.10 -14.69 72.52
C SER A 39 -27.61 -14.98 72.63
N ASP A 40 -28.21 -15.61 71.62
CA ASP A 40 -29.62 -15.98 71.63
C ASP A 40 -29.85 -17.36 72.28
N GLU A 41 -29.96 -17.42 73.60
CA GLU A 41 -30.15 -18.72 74.33
C GLU A 41 -31.45 -19.46 73.95
N GLU A 42 -32.53 -18.74 73.61
CA GLU A 42 -33.82 -19.35 73.28
C GLU A 42 -33.90 -19.88 71.83
N ASN A 43 -33.14 -19.29 70.90
CA ASN A 43 -33.17 -19.63 69.47
C ASN A 43 -31.81 -20.13 68.92
N ALA A 44 -30.84 -20.42 69.79
CA ALA A 44 -29.52 -20.89 69.38
C ALA A 44 -29.63 -22.19 68.56
N LEU A 45 -29.13 -22.13 67.33
CA LEU A 45 -28.98 -23.31 66.48
C LEU A 45 -27.90 -24.21 67.07
N ARG A 46 -28.19 -25.52 67.15
CA ARG A 46 -27.21 -26.52 67.58
C ARG A 46 -26.02 -26.50 66.63
N GLN A 47 -24.81 -26.44 67.18
CA GLN A 47 -23.56 -26.43 66.41
C GLN A 47 -23.49 -27.57 65.38
N LYS A 48 -23.94 -28.77 65.76
CA LYS A 48 -24.00 -29.94 64.86
C LYS A 48 -24.88 -29.70 63.63
N ALA A 49 -26.02 -29.02 63.78
CA ALA A 49 -26.90 -28.73 62.65
C ALA A 49 -26.28 -27.69 61.71
N ILE A 50 -25.55 -26.71 62.26
CA ILE A 50 -24.77 -25.72 61.49
C ILE A 50 -23.67 -26.44 60.71
N ASP A 51 -22.90 -27.31 61.36
CA ASP A 51 -21.82 -28.05 60.72
C ASP A 51 -22.34 -28.99 59.61
N ASP A 52 -23.42 -29.72 59.86
CA ASP A 52 -24.07 -30.59 58.86
C ASP A 52 -24.60 -29.80 57.65
N ALA A 53 -25.21 -28.63 57.90
CA ALA A 53 -25.67 -27.74 56.84
C ALA A 53 -24.50 -27.16 56.03
N LEU A 54 -23.43 -26.73 56.69
CA LEU A 54 -22.21 -26.22 56.05
C LEU A 54 -21.52 -27.30 55.21
N ILE A 55 -21.46 -28.54 55.69
CA ILE A 55 -20.90 -29.66 54.91
C ILE A 55 -21.73 -29.89 53.65
N LYS A 56 -23.07 -29.94 53.76
CA LYS A 56 -23.97 -30.12 52.60
C LYS A 56 -23.82 -28.98 51.60
N LEU A 57 -23.81 -27.73 52.06
CA LEU A 57 -23.65 -26.55 51.22
C LEU A 57 -22.29 -26.54 50.50
N ASN A 58 -21.21 -26.79 51.23
CA ASN A 58 -19.87 -26.85 50.66
C ASN A 58 -19.73 -27.99 49.64
N ASN A 59 -20.41 -29.12 49.85
CA ASN A 59 -20.45 -30.21 48.88
C ASN A 59 -21.21 -29.82 47.59
N GLN A 60 -22.35 -29.14 47.72
CA GLN A 60 -23.08 -28.60 46.56
C GLN A 60 -22.26 -27.56 45.81
N LEU A 61 -21.57 -26.66 46.53
CA LEU A 61 -20.69 -25.66 45.93
C LEU A 61 -19.55 -26.31 45.15
N LYS A 62 -18.92 -27.35 45.71
CA LYS A 62 -17.87 -28.14 45.02
C LYS A 62 -18.40 -28.80 43.75
N GLN A 63 -19.60 -29.37 43.80
CA GLN A 63 -20.23 -29.99 42.62
C GLN A 63 -20.49 -28.95 41.53
N HIS A 64 -21.09 -27.81 41.89
CA HIS A 64 -21.32 -26.71 40.94
C HIS A 64 -20.01 -26.19 40.36
N ASN A 65 -18.99 -25.95 41.19
CA ASN A 65 -17.70 -25.44 40.72
C ASN A 65 -17.04 -26.42 39.72
N LYS A 66 -17.10 -27.73 39.99
CA LYS A 66 -16.57 -28.76 39.08
C LYS A 66 -17.29 -28.78 37.73
N LEU A 67 -18.60 -28.57 37.71
CA LEU A 67 -19.41 -28.54 36.49
C LEU A 67 -19.19 -27.26 35.69
N SER A 68 -19.25 -26.10 36.34
CA SER A 68 -19.19 -24.79 35.69
C SER A 68 -17.77 -24.40 35.27
N TYR A 69 -16.76 -24.80 36.06
CA TYR A 69 -15.36 -24.42 35.86
C TYR A 69 -14.44 -25.61 35.55
N GLY A 70 -14.93 -26.57 34.76
CA GLY A 70 -14.14 -27.71 34.33
C GLY A 70 -12.85 -27.31 33.58
N PRO A 71 -11.82 -28.18 33.52
CA PRO A 71 -10.54 -27.85 32.90
C PRO A 71 -10.64 -27.41 31.43
N GLN A 72 -11.58 -27.98 30.69
CA GLN A 72 -11.85 -27.63 29.29
C GLN A 72 -12.47 -26.23 29.16
N VAL A 73 -13.42 -25.88 30.05
CA VAL A 73 -14.06 -24.56 30.05
C VAL A 73 -13.04 -23.47 30.39
N GLN A 74 -12.18 -23.72 31.38
CA GLN A 74 -11.10 -22.79 31.74
C GLN A 74 -10.15 -22.53 30.55
N ARG A 75 -9.79 -23.59 29.80
CA ARG A 75 -8.99 -23.44 28.58
C ARG A 75 -9.72 -22.67 27.49
N HIS A 76 -10.99 -23.00 27.27
CA HIS A 76 -11.79 -22.33 26.25
C HIS A 76 -11.98 -20.83 26.55
N VAL A 77 -12.23 -20.46 27.81
CA VAL A 77 -12.31 -19.05 28.23
C VAL A 77 -10.96 -18.36 28.04
N ALA A 78 -9.84 -19.01 28.36
CA ALA A 78 -8.52 -18.44 28.10
C ALA A 78 -8.27 -18.20 26.60
N GLU A 79 -8.69 -19.13 25.74
CA GLU A 79 -8.63 -18.97 24.26
C GLU A 79 -9.53 -17.84 23.77
N GLN A 80 -10.74 -17.68 24.33
CA GLN A 80 -11.63 -16.57 24.00
C GLN A 80 -11.02 -15.22 24.41
N VAL A 81 -10.45 -15.13 25.60
CA VAL A 81 -9.75 -13.92 26.08
C VAL A 81 -8.54 -13.63 25.18
N ASP A 82 -7.83 -14.65 24.72
CA ASP A 82 -6.74 -14.49 23.77
C ASP A 82 -7.22 -13.92 22.43
N LYS A 83 -8.28 -14.51 21.84
CA LYS A 83 -8.90 -14.00 20.62
C LYS A 83 -9.39 -12.56 20.78
N LEU A 84 -10.04 -12.24 21.90
CA LEU A 84 -10.51 -10.89 22.18
C LEU A 84 -9.35 -9.90 22.32
N TYR A 85 -8.23 -10.30 22.92
CA TYR A 85 -7.04 -9.46 23.02
C TYR A 85 -6.44 -9.19 21.64
N TRP A 86 -6.31 -10.22 20.80
CA TRP A 86 -5.88 -10.04 19.40
C TRP A 86 -6.83 -9.12 18.64
N ASN A 87 -8.13 -9.38 18.68
CA ASN A 87 -9.14 -8.57 18.00
C ASN A 87 -9.25 -7.13 18.57
N ALA A 88 -8.94 -6.93 19.85
CA ALA A 88 -8.90 -5.61 20.48
C ALA A 88 -7.61 -4.87 20.13
N GLY A 89 -6.48 -5.57 20.04
CA GLY A 89 -5.22 -5.03 19.51
C GLY A 89 -5.37 -4.61 18.06
N GLU A 90 -5.93 -5.46 17.20
CA GLU A 90 -6.26 -5.12 15.81
C GLU A 90 -7.23 -3.94 15.70
N ARG A 91 -8.25 -3.87 16.57
CA ARG A 91 -9.16 -2.73 16.61
C ARG A 91 -8.50 -1.47 17.16
N GLY A 92 -7.58 -1.58 18.12
CA GLY A 92 -6.78 -0.48 18.66
C GLY A 92 -5.84 0.09 17.61
N LEU A 93 -5.13 -0.76 16.85
CA LEU A 93 -4.37 -0.37 15.66
C LEU A 93 -5.26 0.31 14.62
N ARG A 94 -6.48 -0.18 14.40
CA ARG A 94 -7.42 0.44 13.45
C ARG A 94 -8.05 1.75 13.95
N LEU A 95 -8.24 1.92 15.27
CA LEU A 95 -8.84 3.13 15.86
C LEU A 95 -7.82 4.26 16.08
N LEU A 96 -6.53 3.95 16.27
CA LEU A 96 -5.46 4.96 16.31
C LEU A 96 -5.08 5.51 14.92
N GLY A 97 -5.87 5.18 13.90
CA GLY A 97 -5.79 5.81 12.59
C GLY A 97 -4.82 5.08 11.66
N ALA A 98 -4.90 5.47 10.40
CA ALA A 98 -4.04 5.06 9.30
C ALA A 98 -2.56 5.48 9.47
N GLN A 99 -2.04 5.46 10.70
CA GLN A 99 -0.76 6.00 11.07
C GLN A 99 0.22 4.83 11.16
N ASP A 100 1.23 4.89 10.30
CA ASP A 100 2.39 4.02 10.27
C ASP A 100 2.20 2.67 9.57
N GLN A 101 1.87 2.71 8.27
CA GLN A 101 1.98 1.53 7.40
C GLN A 101 3.38 0.90 7.45
N TRP A 102 4.41 1.70 7.75
CA TRP A 102 5.76 1.22 8.00
C TRP A 102 5.89 0.33 9.25
N ALA A 103 5.05 0.53 10.27
CA ALA A 103 5.10 -0.22 11.52
C ALA A 103 4.37 -1.56 11.46
N ASP A 104 3.62 -1.83 10.39
CA ASP A 104 2.97 -3.12 10.19
C ASP A 104 4.01 -4.22 9.92
N ARG A 105 3.74 -5.44 10.38
CA ARG A 105 4.68 -6.57 10.29
C ARG A 105 4.93 -7.03 8.86
N ASP A 106 3.98 -6.76 7.97
CA ASP A 106 4.02 -7.14 6.55
C ASP A 106 4.30 -5.93 5.63
N SER A 107 4.85 -4.85 6.16
CA SER A 107 5.16 -3.65 5.40
C SER A 107 6.28 -3.87 4.37
N ASP A 108 6.02 -3.52 3.11
CA ASP A 108 7.02 -3.59 2.05
C ASP A 108 7.84 -2.31 1.99
N TYR A 109 9.07 -2.36 2.52
CA TYR A 109 10.05 -1.27 2.47
C TYR A 109 10.62 -1.01 1.06
N ARG A 110 10.07 -1.64 0.03
CA ARG A 110 10.31 -1.27 -1.37
C ARG A 110 9.34 -0.19 -1.83
N ASP A 111 8.23 0.05 -1.17
CA ASP A 111 7.28 1.06 -1.62
C ASP A 111 7.71 2.45 -1.17
N GLU A 112 7.75 3.39 -2.12
CA GLU A 112 8.20 4.76 -1.87
C GLU A 112 7.33 5.47 -0.82
N SER A 113 6.02 5.22 -0.83
CA SER A 113 5.09 5.75 0.17
C SER A 113 5.35 5.26 1.59
N VAL A 114 5.83 4.02 1.76
CA VAL A 114 6.17 3.47 3.08
C VAL A 114 7.49 4.08 3.55
N ILE A 115 8.47 4.19 2.65
CA ILE A 115 9.78 4.81 2.91
C ILE A 115 9.62 6.27 3.35
N GLU A 116 8.72 7.03 2.71
CA GLU A 116 8.44 8.44 3.05
C GLU A 116 7.77 8.62 4.42
N GLN A 117 7.05 7.60 4.90
CA GLN A 117 6.39 7.63 6.20
C GLN A 117 7.33 7.26 7.36
N LEU A 118 8.57 6.84 7.08
CA LEU A 118 9.50 6.43 8.15
C LEU A 118 9.86 7.63 9.05
N PRO A 119 9.79 7.46 10.38
CA PRO A 119 10.34 8.41 11.32
C PRO A 119 11.86 8.54 11.18
N GLU A 120 12.39 9.73 11.45
CA GLU A 120 13.83 9.98 11.51
C GLU A 120 14.47 9.32 12.74
N GLU A 121 13.70 9.13 13.81
CA GLU A 121 14.14 8.53 15.08
C GLU A 121 13.33 7.27 15.41
N TRP A 122 14.00 6.23 15.93
CA TRP A 122 13.37 4.92 16.24
C TRP A 122 12.29 5.01 17.32
N SER A 123 12.50 5.83 18.36
CA SER A 123 11.49 6.24 19.34
C SER A 123 12.03 7.37 20.22
N GLU A 124 11.16 8.21 20.77
CA GLU A 124 11.53 9.33 21.67
C GLU A 124 12.35 8.89 22.90
N ASN A 125 12.21 7.62 23.31
CA ASN A 125 12.90 7.04 24.46
C ASN A 125 14.01 6.03 24.07
N ALA A 126 14.31 5.87 22.77
CA ALA A 126 15.31 4.91 22.29
C ALA A 126 16.72 5.29 22.75
N SER A 127 17.02 6.59 22.77
CA SER A 127 18.32 7.14 23.16
C SER A 127 18.69 6.82 24.61
N THR A 128 17.70 6.64 25.49
CA THR A 128 17.91 6.33 26.92
C THR A 128 17.88 4.82 27.20
N THR A 129 17.07 4.05 26.47
CA THR A 129 16.86 2.62 26.73
C THR A 129 17.86 1.73 25.98
N SER A 130 18.23 2.08 24.74
CA SER A 130 19.11 1.26 23.88
C SER A 130 19.76 2.10 22.77
N PRO A 131 20.85 2.85 23.07
CA PRO A 131 21.47 3.77 22.11
C PRO A 131 22.07 3.08 20.88
N GLU A 132 22.57 1.85 21.02
CA GLU A 132 23.13 1.09 19.89
C GLU A 132 22.09 0.75 18.82
N GLN A 133 20.84 0.49 19.23
CA GLN A 133 19.76 0.14 18.30
C GLN A 133 19.22 1.39 17.61
N ALA A 134 19.15 2.52 18.32
CA ALA A 134 18.82 3.81 17.75
C ALA A 134 19.81 4.22 16.65
N ALA A 135 21.12 4.09 16.91
CA ALA A 135 22.15 4.41 15.92
C ALA A 135 22.10 3.50 14.67
N LYS A 136 21.81 2.21 14.87
CA LYS A 136 21.64 1.28 13.74
C LYS A 136 20.41 1.62 12.89
N PHE A 137 19.31 2.03 13.53
CA PHE A 137 18.12 2.45 12.80
C PHE A 137 18.38 3.67 11.93
N THR A 138 19.04 4.70 12.47
CA THR A 138 19.35 5.92 11.70
C THR A 138 20.31 5.65 10.54
N GLU A 139 21.30 4.77 10.73
CA GLU A 139 22.19 4.33 9.64
C GLU A 139 21.40 3.62 8.53
N LEU A 140 20.52 2.68 8.90
CA LEU A 140 19.73 1.90 7.95
C LEU A 140 18.68 2.75 7.24
N SER A 141 18.02 3.68 7.93
CA SER A 141 17.03 4.58 7.33
C SER A 141 17.69 5.50 6.30
N GLN A 142 18.86 6.07 6.60
CA GLN A 142 19.65 6.87 5.65
C GLN A 142 20.10 6.05 4.44
N LYS A 143 20.55 4.82 4.64
CA LYS A 143 20.93 3.93 3.55
C LYS A 143 19.74 3.61 2.64
N LEU A 144 18.57 3.40 3.24
CA LEU A 144 17.35 3.05 2.53
C LEU A 144 16.80 4.22 1.71
N THR A 145 16.84 5.45 2.23
CA THR A 145 16.47 6.65 1.46
C THR A 145 17.46 6.90 0.31
N ALA A 146 18.76 6.72 0.52
CA ALA A 146 19.77 6.86 -0.53
C ALA A 146 19.57 5.83 -1.66
N LEU A 147 19.29 4.57 -1.31
CA LEU A 147 18.99 3.52 -2.31
C LEU A 147 17.66 3.79 -3.03
N ASN A 148 16.66 4.32 -2.34
CA ASN A 148 15.39 4.71 -2.98
C ASN A 148 15.61 5.81 -4.03
N GLU A 149 16.41 6.83 -3.72
CA GLU A 149 16.75 7.89 -4.67
C GLU A 149 17.52 7.36 -5.88
N GLN A 150 18.50 6.47 -5.68
CA GLN A 150 19.21 5.81 -6.79
C GLN A 150 18.24 5.02 -7.68
N ARG A 151 17.30 4.30 -7.07
CA ARG A 151 16.26 3.56 -7.79
C ARG A 151 15.34 4.48 -8.57
N ARG A 152 14.94 5.62 -8.00
CA ARG A 152 14.11 6.64 -8.66
C ARG A 152 14.81 7.19 -9.90
N LEU A 153 16.09 7.54 -9.79
CA LEU A 153 16.91 8.01 -10.91
C LEU A 153 17.08 6.94 -11.99
N ALA A 154 17.30 5.68 -11.61
CA ALA A 154 17.40 4.56 -12.56
C ALA A 154 16.09 4.32 -13.31
N LYS A 155 14.94 4.36 -12.62
CA LYS A 155 13.61 4.28 -13.25
C LYS A 155 13.39 5.43 -14.21
N ALA A 156 13.71 6.66 -13.82
CA ALA A 156 13.58 7.83 -14.70
C ALA A 156 14.43 7.72 -15.97
N ARG A 157 15.65 7.18 -15.87
CA ARG A 157 16.51 6.90 -17.04
C ARG A 157 15.87 5.84 -17.94
N LEU A 158 15.36 4.77 -17.36
CA LEU A 158 14.71 3.69 -18.10
C LEU A 158 13.46 4.18 -18.84
N GLU A 159 12.63 5.01 -18.22
CA GLU A 159 11.48 5.62 -18.90
C GLU A 159 11.90 6.55 -20.06
N ARG A 160 12.97 7.34 -19.89
CA ARG A 160 13.53 8.14 -21.00
C ARG A 160 14.00 7.26 -22.16
N TYR A 161 14.69 6.17 -21.88
CA TYR A 161 15.14 5.25 -22.93
C TYR A 161 13.98 4.51 -23.60
N LYS A 162 12.91 4.17 -22.87
CA LYS A 162 11.70 3.60 -23.45
C LYS A 162 11.02 4.58 -24.40
N GLN A 163 10.82 5.83 -23.97
CA GLN A 163 10.27 6.89 -24.81
C GLN A 163 11.14 7.13 -26.05
N PHE A 164 12.46 7.17 -25.88
CA PHE A 164 13.39 7.28 -27.01
C PHE A 164 13.29 6.09 -27.96
N LYS A 165 13.23 4.86 -27.43
CA LYS A 165 13.05 3.64 -28.23
C LYS A 165 11.73 3.66 -29.00
N GLU A 166 10.64 4.12 -28.38
CA GLU A 166 9.34 4.27 -29.03
C GLU A 166 9.41 5.28 -30.17
N MET A 167 9.99 6.47 -29.94
CA MET A 167 10.19 7.47 -31.00
C MET A 167 11.07 6.96 -32.15
N VAL A 168 12.16 6.25 -31.85
CA VAL A 168 13.01 5.65 -32.88
C VAL A 168 12.30 4.50 -33.59
N GLY A 169 11.48 3.72 -32.90
CA GLY A 169 10.65 2.67 -33.50
C GLY A 169 9.69 3.22 -34.57
N CYS A 170 9.18 4.43 -34.39
CA CYS A 170 8.38 5.12 -35.40
C CYS A 170 9.15 5.47 -36.69
N LEU A 171 10.49 5.48 -36.67
CA LEU A 171 11.33 5.82 -37.83
C LEU A 171 11.63 4.60 -38.73
N GLY A 172 11.15 3.40 -38.36
CA GLY A 172 11.37 2.16 -39.11
C GLY A 172 12.72 1.50 -38.81
N GLU A 173 12.77 0.16 -38.86
CA GLU A 173 14.01 -0.61 -38.62
C GLU A 173 14.99 -0.58 -39.82
N ASP A 174 14.47 -0.36 -41.03
CA ASP A 174 15.24 -0.48 -42.28
C ASP A 174 15.76 0.85 -42.83
N ALA A 175 15.17 1.98 -42.43
CA ALA A 175 15.65 3.31 -42.78
C ALA A 175 16.67 3.74 -41.73
N GLY A 176 17.93 3.88 -42.11
CA GLY A 176 18.97 4.34 -41.20
C GLY A 176 18.53 5.62 -40.50
N VAL A 177 18.63 5.67 -39.17
CA VAL A 177 18.22 6.84 -38.37
C VAL A 177 18.82 8.15 -38.91
N GLN A 178 19.96 8.08 -39.61
CA GLN A 178 20.63 9.21 -40.25
C GLN A 178 19.87 9.82 -41.44
N ASP A 179 19.13 9.03 -42.21
CA ASP A 179 18.39 9.50 -43.39
C ASP A 179 17.13 10.28 -42.97
N ASN A 180 16.56 9.91 -41.82
CA ASN A 180 15.39 10.56 -41.22
C ASN A 180 15.76 11.79 -40.36
N LEU A 181 17.05 12.09 -40.18
CA LEU A 181 17.48 13.31 -39.49
C LEU A 181 17.53 14.48 -40.49
N VAL A 182 17.15 15.68 -40.04
CA VAL A 182 17.28 16.91 -40.83
C VAL A 182 18.76 17.21 -41.03
N THR A 183 19.30 16.75 -42.15
CA THR A 183 20.65 17.04 -42.59
C THR A 183 20.66 18.33 -43.41
N ARG A 184 21.80 19.03 -43.39
CA ARG A 184 22.04 20.18 -44.28
C ARG A 184 22.13 19.65 -45.72
N ASN A 185 21.30 20.16 -46.63
CA ASN A 185 20.99 19.59 -47.94
C ASN A 185 20.17 18.28 -47.92
N GLY A 186 19.36 18.05 -46.88
CA GLY A 186 18.49 16.88 -46.77
C GLY A 186 17.22 16.97 -47.63
N GLU A 187 16.48 15.86 -47.74
CA GLU A 187 15.24 15.78 -48.54
C GLU A 187 14.19 16.83 -48.14
N VAL A 188 14.13 17.18 -46.85
CA VAL A 188 13.24 18.23 -46.33
C VAL A 188 13.59 19.61 -46.91
N GLU A 189 14.87 19.94 -47.05
CA GLU A 189 15.30 21.22 -47.61
C GLU A 189 14.95 21.31 -49.11
N VAL A 190 15.14 20.21 -49.84
CA VAL A 190 14.73 20.08 -51.25
C VAL A 190 13.21 20.24 -51.39
N GLU A 191 12.43 19.61 -50.51
CA GLU A 191 10.97 19.73 -50.57
C GLU A 191 10.48 21.13 -50.16
N LEU A 192 11.14 21.77 -49.19
CA LEU A 192 10.88 23.17 -48.86
C LEU A 192 11.21 24.12 -50.02
N GLU A 193 12.28 23.87 -50.77
CA GLU A 193 12.59 24.64 -51.98
C GLU A 193 11.58 24.43 -53.10
N LYS A 194 11.07 23.21 -53.28
CA LYS A 194 9.96 22.96 -54.22
C LYS A 194 8.69 23.67 -53.76
N MET A 195 8.35 23.62 -52.47
CA MET A 195 7.21 24.35 -51.91
C MET A 195 7.34 25.86 -52.11
N ARG A 196 8.54 26.44 -51.93
CA ARG A 196 8.77 27.87 -52.23
C ARG A 196 8.55 28.20 -53.70
N ARG A 197 9.01 27.35 -54.62
CA ARG A 197 8.75 27.51 -56.06
C ARG A 197 7.28 27.39 -56.41
N LEU A 198 6.58 26.42 -55.82
CA LEU A 198 5.14 26.25 -55.99
C LEU A 198 4.37 27.45 -55.42
N MET A 199 4.76 27.98 -54.26
CA MET A 199 4.16 29.17 -53.66
C MET A 199 4.34 30.39 -54.57
N MET A 200 5.53 30.64 -55.12
CA MET A 200 5.72 31.71 -56.10
C MET A 200 4.86 31.54 -57.36
N ARG A 201 4.63 30.30 -57.81
CA ARG A 201 3.75 30.03 -58.96
C ARG A 201 2.27 30.22 -58.60
N VAL A 202 1.86 29.84 -57.40
CA VAL A 202 0.49 30.06 -56.89
C VAL A 202 0.23 31.54 -56.67
N GLU A 203 1.18 32.29 -56.12
CA GLU A 203 1.09 33.76 -55.99
C GLU A 203 0.93 34.42 -57.36
N ARG A 204 1.75 34.05 -58.36
CA ARG A 204 1.59 34.53 -59.74
C ARG A 204 0.27 34.10 -60.39
N GLY A 205 -0.19 32.88 -60.12
CA GLY A 205 -1.49 32.40 -60.59
C GLY A 205 -2.65 33.16 -59.96
N ILE A 206 -2.54 33.53 -58.68
CA ILE A 206 -3.52 34.36 -57.96
C ILE A 206 -3.47 35.80 -58.47
N GLU A 207 -2.30 36.40 -58.68
CA GLU A 207 -2.16 37.72 -59.30
C GLU A 207 -2.71 37.75 -60.72
N ALA A 208 -2.50 36.69 -61.51
CA ALA A 208 -3.07 36.57 -62.85
C ALA A 208 -4.60 36.39 -62.82
N VAL A 209 -5.15 35.71 -61.80
CA VAL A 209 -6.61 35.56 -61.61
C VAL A 209 -7.23 36.85 -61.06
N ASP A 210 -6.57 37.56 -60.16
CA ASP A 210 -7.00 38.85 -59.60
C ASP A 210 -6.91 39.97 -60.66
N GLY A 211 -5.86 39.95 -61.50
CA GLY A 211 -5.74 40.78 -62.69
C GLY A 211 -6.80 40.47 -63.76
N LYS A 212 -7.35 39.25 -63.80
CA LYS A 212 -8.42 38.86 -64.73
C LYS A 212 -9.82 39.25 -64.25
N VAL A 213 -9.97 39.70 -63.01
CA VAL A 213 -11.23 40.30 -62.48
C VAL A 213 -11.24 41.83 -62.66
N SER A 214 -10.11 42.45 -62.99
CA SER A 214 -10.02 43.88 -63.27
C SER A 214 -9.41 44.17 -64.64
N GLY A 215 -10.18 43.90 -65.70
CA GLY A 215 -10.08 44.62 -66.98
C GLY A 215 -9.24 43.94 -68.07
N ASP A 216 -9.96 43.45 -69.08
CA ASP A 216 -9.70 43.50 -70.54
C ASP A 216 -8.26 43.47 -71.09
N ASP A 217 -8.10 42.55 -72.06
CA ASP A 217 -7.09 42.46 -73.13
C ASP A 217 -5.61 42.55 -72.74
N MET A 218 -4.91 41.41 -72.84
CA MET A 218 -3.56 41.38 -73.43
C MET A 218 -3.28 40.00 -74.04
N ASP A 219 -2.93 40.04 -75.33
CA ASP A 219 -2.51 38.92 -76.17
C ASP A 219 -1.35 38.12 -75.57
N VAL A 220 -1.45 36.80 -75.78
CA VAL A 220 -0.47 35.78 -75.41
C VAL A 220 0.58 35.69 -76.51
N ASP A 221 1.85 35.87 -76.13
CA ASP A 221 2.99 35.27 -76.83
C ASP A 221 3.93 34.63 -75.80
N ILE A 222 3.72 33.33 -75.54
CA ILE A 222 4.69 32.46 -74.87
C ILE A 222 5.15 31.45 -75.93
N GLU A 223 6.24 31.78 -76.61
CA GLU A 223 6.97 30.83 -77.45
C GLU A 223 7.69 29.81 -76.56
N GLY A 224 7.30 28.54 -76.72
CA GLY A 224 8.15 27.38 -76.46
C GLY A 224 7.84 26.63 -75.17
N GLU A 225 7.01 25.58 -75.26
CA GLU A 225 7.18 24.27 -74.59
C GLU A 225 6.00 23.30 -74.94
N ASP A 226 5.69 23.14 -76.23
CA ASP A 226 4.62 22.23 -76.70
C ASP A 226 4.95 20.72 -76.57
N GLU A 227 6.14 20.35 -76.09
CA GLU A 227 6.56 18.93 -76.01
C GLU A 227 6.19 18.23 -74.70
N ASP A 228 5.89 18.97 -73.62
CA ASP A 228 5.65 18.37 -72.29
C ASP A 228 4.18 18.31 -71.89
N GLU A 229 3.30 19.09 -72.51
CA GLU A 229 1.84 18.96 -72.30
C GLU A 229 1.31 17.60 -72.82
N GLY A 230 1.89 17.08 -73.91
CA GLY A 230 1.52 15.78 -74.48
C GLY A 230 1.85 14.59 -73.56
N LYS A 231 2.96 14.67 -72.80
CA LYS A 231 3.36 13.59 -71.86
C LYS A 231 2.49 13.58 -70.61
N ILE A 232 2.06 14.76 -70.15
CA ILE A 232 1.21 14.89 -68.95
C ILE A 232 -0.21 14.40 -69.26
N LEU A 233 -0.74 14.67 -70.46
CA LEU A 233 -2.04 14.12 -70.90
C LEU A 233 -2.01 12.60 -71.12
N ALA A 234 -0.88 12.03 -71.54
CA ALA A 234 -0.72 10.58 -71.66
C ALA A 234 -0.72 9.87 -70.30
N LEU A 235 -0.11 10.46 -69.27
CA LEU A 235 -0.10 9.90 -67.90
C LEU A 235 -1.44 10.06 -67.16
N LEU A 236 -2.26 11.04 -67.54
CA LEU A 236 -3.59 11.30 -66.93
C LEU A 236 -4.74 10.54 -67.60
N SER A 237 -4.56 10.02 -68.82
CA SER A 237 -5.59 9.27 -69.55
C SER A 237 -5.56 7.76 -69.30
N GLY A 238 -4.58 7.23 -68.57
CA GLY A 238 -4.64 5.89 -67.98
C GLY A 238 -4.92 4.77 -68.98
N ASP A 239 -4.02 4.56 -69.94
CA ASP A 239 -3.87 3.27 -70.63
C ASP A 239 -2.38 2.98 -70.88
N VAL A 240 -1.90 1.94 -70.17
CA VAL A 240 -0.59 1.24 -70.20
C VAL A 240 0.60 1.89 -69.49
#